data_AF-A0A945PCF3-F1
#
_entry.id   AF-A0A945PCF3-F1
#
_cell.length_a   1.000
_cell.length_b   1.000
_cell.length_c   1.000
_cell.angle_alpha   90.00
_cell.angle_beta   90.00
_cell.angle_gamma   90.00
#
_symmetry.space_group_name_H-M   'P 1'
#
loop_
_entity.id
_entity.type
_entity.pdbx_description
1 polymer ?
#
loop_
_entity_poly.entity_id
_entity_poly.type
_entity_poly.pdbx_seq_one_letter_code
_entity_poly.pdbx_strand_id
1 'polypeptide(L)' 'MQKVPRDWLERAARVYNSNADASKALGIAGGTFGRLCRQYKIETPFARHRRRRRDPSQP' A
#
# COMPACT_ATOMS: atom_id res chain seq x y z
N MET A 1 -4.70 -19.79 3.21
CA MET A 1 -4.54 -18.36 2.86
C MET A 1 -3.20 -18.19 2.16
N GLN A 2 -3.19 -17.83 0.87
CA GLN A 2 -1.94 -17.50 0.17
C GLN A 2 -1.27 -16.33 0.89
N LYS A 3 -0.04 -16.53 1.35
CA LYS A 3 0.78 -15.47 1.93
C LYS A 3 1.36 -14.67 0.77
N VAL A 4 0.81 -13.48 0.51
CA VAL A 4 1.44 -12.53 -0.41
C VAL A 4 2.82 -12.18 0.17
N PRO A 5 3.92 -12.35 -0.58
CA PRO A 5 5.25 -12.01 -0.10
C PRO A 5 5.35 -10.54 0.28
N ARG A 6 6.13 -10.23 1.30
CA ARG A 6 6.40 -8.84 1.72
C ARG A 6 6.93 -7.99 0.55
N ASP A 7 7.85 -8.54 -0.24
CA ASP A 7 8.45 -7.85 -1.38
C ASP A 7 7.42 -7.40 -2.43
N TRP A 8 6.40 -8.25 -2.67
CA TRP A 8 5.29 -7.94 -3.57
C TRP A 8 4.42 -6.81 -3.01
N LEU A 9 4.17 -6.80 -1.70
CA LEU A 9 3.44 -5.72 -1.04
C LEU A 9 4.23 -4.39 -1.10
N GLU A 10 5.54 -4.43 -0.90
CA GLU A 10 6.41 -3.24 -1.01
C GLU A 10 6.43 -2.69 -2.43
N ARG A 11 6.56 -3.57 -3.43
CA ARG A 11 6.52 -3.17 -4.84
C ARG A 11 5.17 -2.58 -5.23
N ALA A 12 4.08 -3.23 -4.83
CA ALA A 12 2.73 -2.73 -5.11
C ALA A 12 2.47 -1.39 -4.40
N ALA A 13 2.93 -1.21 -3.16
CA ALA A 13 2.81 0.06 -2.45
C ALA A 13 3.58 1.20 -3.11
N ARG A 14 4.70 0.87 -3.80
CA ARG A 14 5.51 1.86 -4.51
C ARG A 14 4.94 2.22 -5.87
N VAL A 15 4.56 1.21 -6.66
CA VAL A 15 4.09 1.34 -8.04
C VAL A 15 2.67 1.89 -8.13
N TYR A 16 1.76 1.40 -7.29
CA TYR A 16 0.36 1.79 -7.37
C TYR A 16 0.05 3.04 -6.55
N ASN A 17 -0.92 3.81 -7.04
CA ASN A 17 -1.31 5.08 -6.42
C ASN A 17 -2.44 4.93 -5.40
N SER A 18 -3.13 3.78 -5.40
CA SER A 18 -4.24 3.48 -4.50
C SER A 18 -4.15 2.06 -3.94
N ASN A 19 -4.72 1.84 -2.75
CA ASN A 19 -4.80 0.50 -2.15
C ASN A 19 -5.70 -0.44 -2.97
N ALA A 20 -6.67 0.11 -3.72
CA ALA A 20 -7.58 -0.67 -4.55
C ALA A 20 -6.86 -1.23 -5.79
N ASP A 21 -6.04 -0.42 -6.46
CA ASP A 21 -5.17 -0.87 -7.56
C ASP A 21 -4.20 -1.95 -7.10
N ALA A 22 -3.53 -1.72 -5.97
CA ALA A 22 -2.60 -2.69 -5.39
C ALA A 22 -3.30 -4.00 -5.03
N SER A 23 -4.50 -3.94 -4.44
CA SER A 23 -5.33 -5.12 -4.17
C SER A 23 -5.68 -5.88 -5.45
N LYS A 24 -6.11 -5.17 -6.51
CA LYS A 24 -6.48 -5.76 -7.80
C LYS A 24 -5.30 -6.42 -8.50
N ALA A 25 -4.15 -5.75 -8.53
CA ALA A 25 -2.92 -6.26 -9.13
C ALA A 25 -2.37 -7.51 -8.44
N LEU A 26 -2.53 -7.58 -7.11
CA LEU A 26 -2.12 -8.74 -6.32
C LEU A 26 -3.18 -9.85 -6.27
N GLY A 27 -4.35 -9.65 -6.90
CA GLY A 27 -5.45 -10.61 -6.88
C GLY A 27 -6.05 -10.83 -5.47
N ILE A 28 -5.94 -9.85 -4.58
CA ILE A 28 -6.46 -9.93 -3.20
C ILE A 28 -7.69 -9.05 -3.01
N ALA A 29 -8.53 -9.42 -2.02
CA ALA A 29 -9.71 -8.64 -1.69
C ALA A 29 -9.37 -7.18 -1.35
N GLY A 30 -10.27 -6.27 -1.74
CA GLY A 30 -10.18 -4.85 -1.41
C GLY A 30 -10.16 -4.66 0.10
N GLY A 31 -9.07 -4.08 0.62
CA GLY A 31 -8.86 -3.89 2.07
C GLY A 31 -7.87 -4.85 2.71
N THR A 32 -7.65 -6.04 2.12
CA THR A 32 -6.60 -6.97 2.58
C THR A 32 -5.22 -6.36 2.44
N PHE A 33 -4.98 -5.61 1.35
CA PHE A 33 -3.71 -4.93 1.11
C PHE A 33 -3.32 -4.01 2.27
N GLY A 34 -4.22 -3.13 2.70
CA GLY A 34 -3.96 -2.21 3.81
C GLY A 34 -3.67 -2.93 5.13
N ARG A 35 -4.37 -4.04 5.39
CA ARG A 35 -4.14 -4.87 6.59
C ARG A 35 -2.76 -5.53 6.56
N LEU A 36 -2.37 -6.10 5.41
CA LEU A 36 -1.04 -6.69 5.21
C LEU A 36 0.06 -5.63 5.32
N CYS A 37 -0.08 -4.48 4.66
CA CYS A 37 0.89 -3.39 4.80
C CYS A 37 1.07 -2.98 6.26
N ARG A 38 -0.02 -2.87 7.04
CA ARG A 38 0.08 -2.55 8.48
C ARG A 38 0.79 -3.64 9.29
N GLN A 39 0.54 -4.92 8.98
CA GLN A 39 1.21 -6.06 9.62
C GLN A 39 2.71 -6.07 9.35
N TYR A 40 3.12 -5.79 8.10
CA TYR A 40 4.52 -5.76 7.68
C TYR A 40 5.19 -4.40 7.85
N LYS A 41 4.51 -3.41 8.46
CA LYS A 41 4.98 -2.02 8.61
C LYS A 41 5.39 -1.34 7.30
N ILE A 42 4.70 -1.66 6.21
CA ILE A 42 4.87 -1.05 4.88
C ILE A 42 4.00 0.21 4.79
N GLU A 43 4.58 1.31 4.31
CA GLU A 43 3.81 2.52 4.04
C GLU A 43 2.86 2.30 2.85
N THR A 44 1.56 2.53 3.06
CA THR A 44 0.56 2.39 1.98
C THR A 44 0.55 3.62 1.07
N PRO A 45 0.13 3.48 -0.20
CA PRO A 45 -0.11 4.62 -1.10
C PRO A 45 -0.99 5.69 -0.47
N PHE A 46 -2.02 5.28 0.29
CA PHE A 46 -2.89 6.20 1.02
C PHE A 46 -2.15 6.95 2.15
N ALA A 47 -1.32 6.25 2.93
CA ALA A 47 -0.50 6.88 3.96
C ALA A 47 0.50 7.87 3.38
N ARG A 48 1.13 7.53 2.24
CA ARG A 48 2.02 8.40 1.47
C ARG A 48 1.31 9.68 1.01
N HIS A 49 0.14 9.55 0.37
CA HIS A 49 -0.67 10.69 -0.05
C HIS A 49 -1.11 11.55 1.13
N ARG A 50 -1.56 10.93 2.23
CA ARG A 50 -1.95 11.66 3.43
C ARG A 50 -0.77 12.40 4.06
N ARG A 51 0.43 11.81 4.06
CA ARG A 51 1.65 12.47 4.54
C ARG A 51 2.01 13.66 3.67
N ARG A 52 2.01 13.51 2.33
CA ARG A 52 2.23 14.62 1.39
C ARG A 52 1.25 15.77 1.57
N ARG A 53 -0.02 15.48 1.87
CA ARG A 53 -1.03 16.51 2.15
C ARG A 53 -0.87 17.18 3.53
N ARG A 54 -0.28 16.48 4.49
CA ARG A 54 -0.13 16.96 5.88
C ARG A 54 1.20 17.68 6.12
N ASP A 55 2.15 17.50 5.21
CA ASP A 55 3.45 18.16 5.22
C ASP A 55 3.46 19.23 4.10
N PRO A 56 3.06 20.48 4.37
CA PRO A 56 3.12 21.57 3.40
C PRO A 56 4.56 22.04 3.07
N SER A 57 5.58 21.34 3.57
CA SER A 57 7.00 21.71 3.52
C SER A 57 7.85 20.84 2.57
N GLN A 58 7.26 19.92 1.81
CA GLN A 58 7.98 19.30 0.69
C GLN A 58 7.70 20.03 -0.64
N PRO A 59 8.73 20.56 -1.32
CA PRO A 59 8.61 21.14 -2.66
C PRO A 59 8.21 20.10 -3.73
#